data_AF-H1KC49-F1
#
_entry.id   AF-H1KC49-F1
#
_cell.length_a   1.000
_cell.length_b   1.000
_cell.length_c   1.000
_cell.angle_alpha   90.00
_cell.angle_beta   90.00
_cell.angle_gamma   90.00
#
_symmetry.space_group_name_H-M   'P 1'
#
loop_
_entity.id
_entity.type
_entity.pdbx_description
1 polymer ?
#
loop_
_entity_poly.entity_id
_entity_poly.type
_entity_poly.pdbx_seq_one_letter_code
_entity_poly.pdbx_strand_id
1 'polypeptide(L)'
;MAERYARMEGDTVAEVFDFRPMLHASLEVIEVSPEVEPNWRREDGAFLPPATVVIDPGSPVPVITYKADIYRRTTEEEAEAIEMALAAAPVRQRRLFESALHLDHSDEAFAFAQEALVGMFGKKRAGELLAAS
;
A
#
# COMPACT_ATOMS: atom_id res chain seq x y z
N MET A 1 -8.01 20.55 39.00
CA MET A 1 -7.74 20.07 37.63
C MET A 1 -6.23 20.04 37.49
N ALA A 2 -5.64 18.96 36.98
CA ALA A 2 -4.20 18.91 36.76
C ALA A 2 -3.89 19.73 35.50
N GLU A 3 -3.01 20.71 35.61
CA GLU A 3 -2.56 21.53 34.47
C GLU A 3 -1.52 20.73 33.67
N ARG A 4 -1.80 20.41 32.40
CA ARG A 4 -0.82 19.82 31.47
C ARG A 4 -0.41 20.84 30.42
N TYR A 5 0.83 20.76 29.97
CA TYR A 5 1.41 21.65 28.98
C TYR A 5 1.92 20.84 27.78
N ALA A 6 1.64 21.29 26.56
CA ALA A 6 2.15 20.68 25.34
C ALA A 6 3.17 21.61 24.67
N ARG A 7 4.30 21.05 24.25
CA ARG A 7 5.20 21.68 23.28
C ARG A 7 4.68 21.38 21.88
N MET A 8 4.49 22.44 21.09
CA MET A 8 4.03 22.33 19.71
C MET A 8 5.19 22.37 18.73
N GLU A 9 5.05 21.61 17.64
CA GLU A 9 5.88 21.69 16.44
C GLU A 9 4.94 21.89 15.25
N GLY A 10 4.78 23.14 14.84
CA GLY A 10 3.67 23.53 13.95
C GLY A 10 2.33 23.24 14.62
N ASP A 11 1.48 22.47 13.94
CA ASP A 11 0.18 22.06 14.48
C ASP A 11 0.21 20.69 15.17
N THR A 12 1.38 20.11 15.45
CA THR A 12 1.48 18.80 16.11
C THR A 12 2.00 18.94 17.53
N VAL A 13 1.41 18.19 18.46
CA VAL A 13 1.90 18.03 19.83
C VAL A 13 3.17 17.18 19.79
N ALA A 14 4.31 17.80 20.04
CA ALA A 14 5.59 17.11 20.06
C ALA A 14 5.82 16.39 21.40
N GLU A 15 5.45 17.03 22.51
CA GLU A 15 5.71 16.53 23.86
C GLU A 15 4.70 17.11 24.86
N VAL A 16 4.36 16.35 25.90
CA VAL A 16 3.41 16.75 26.95
C VAL A 16 4.08 16.67 28.32
N PHE A 17 3.85 17.68 29.15
CA PHE A 17 4.45 17.85 30.47
C PHE A 17 3.36 18.04 31.53
N ASP A 18 3.57 17.49 32.72
CA ASP A 18 2.67 17.66 33.88
C ASP A 18 2.94 18.94 34.68
N PHE A 19 3.89 19.75 34.21
CA PHE A 19 4.24 21.06 34.77
C PHE A 19 4.72 21.97 33.65
N ARG A 20 4.65 23.30 33.85
CA ARG A 20 5.08 24.27 32.85
C ARG A 20 6.61 24.16 32.64
N PRO A 21 7.08 23.76 31.47
CA PRO A 21 8.51 23.55 31.26
C PRO A 21 9.23 24.88 31.00
N MET A 22 10.47 25.00 31.48
CA MET A 22 11.35 26.14 31.19
C MET A 22 12.11 25.89 29.89
N LEU A 23 11.42 26.09 28.76
CA LEU A 23 11.99 25.92 27.41
C LEU A 23 12.42 27.25 26.81
N HIS A 24 13.22 27.17 25.73
CA HIS A 24 13.61 28.36 24.98
C HIS A 24 12.39 29.10 24.44
N ALA A 25 12.40 30.43 24.48
CA ALA A 25 11.24 31.27 24.13
C ALA A 25 10.73 31.13 22.68
N SER A 26 11.54 30.51 21.81
CA SER A 26 11.16 30.19 20.43
C SER A 26 10.29 28.93 20.31
N LEU A 27 10.13 28.16 21.38
CA LEU A 27 9.29 26.97 21.41
C LEU A 27 7.89 27.35 21.88
N GLU A 28 6.90 26.97 21.09
CA GLU A 28 5.50 27.16 21.44
C GLU A 28 5.11 26.13 22.51
N VAL A 29 4.71 26.63 23.67
CA VAL A 29 4.22 25.81 24.79
C VAL A 29 2.86 26.34 25.19
N ILE A 30 1.86 25.46 25.16
CA ILE A 30 0.46 25.80 25.44
C ILE A 30 -0.12 24.88 26.50
N GLU A 31 -1.06 25.40 27.28
CA GLU A 31 -1.83 24.60 28.23
C GLU A 31 -2.83 23.74 27.47
N VAL A 32 -2.95 22.46 27.85
CA VAL A 32 -3.77 21.47 27.15
C VAL A 32 -4.60 20.65 28.14
N SER A 33 -5.70 20.07 27.62
CA SER A 33 -6.50 19.09 28.36
C SER A 33 -5.63 17.90 28.78
N PRO A 34 -5.88 17.28 29.95
CA PRO A 34 -5.09 16.15 30.42
C PRO A 34 -5.12 14.91 29.51
N GLU A 35 -6.04 14.85 28.55
CA GLU A 35 -6.17 13.77 27.57
C GLU A 35 -5.28 13.94 26.33
N VAL A 36 -4.69 15.12 26.13
CA VAL A 36 -3.84 15.39 24.98
C VAL A 36 -2.53 14.63 25.12
N GLU A 37 -2.17 13.89 24.07
CA GLU A 37 -0.97 13.06 24.01
C GLU A 37 -0.08 13.49 22.84
N PRO A 38 1.21 13.08 22.82
CA PRO A 38 2.09 13.30 21.68
C PRO A 38 1.49 12.79 20.36
N ASN A 39 1.80 13.46 19.25
CA ASN A 39 1.30 13.25 17.89
C ASN A 39 -0.17 13.62 17.64
N TRP A 40 -0.86 14.19 18.63
CA TRP A 40 -2.15 14.83 18.38
C TRP A 40 -1.95 16.10 17.56
N ARG A 41 -2.93 16.42 16.70
CA ARG A 41 -2.90 17.63 15.86
C ARG A 41 -3.86 18.67 16.37
N ARG A 42 -3.45 19.93 16.33
CA ARG A 42 -4.29 21.09 16.59
C ARG A 42 -4.98 21.50 15.28
N GLU A 43 -6.28 21.30 15.20
CA GLU A 43 -7.12 21.67 14.05
C GLU A 43 -8.27 22.56 14.55
N ASP A 44 -8.41 23.77 14.00
CA ASP A 44 -9.43 24.78 14.39
C ASP A 44 -9.53 25.04 15.91
N GLY A 45 -8.40 24.95 16.61
CA GLY A 45 -8.33 25.15 18.07
C GLY A 45 -8.68 23.92 18.90
N ALA A 46 -9.05 22.80 18.29
CA ALA A 46 -9.24 21.51 18.95
C ALA A 46 -8.02 20.60 18.76
N PHE A 47 -7.72 19.76 19.76
CA PHE A 47 -6.71 18.71 19.62
C PHE A 47 -7.38 17.40 19.22
N LEU A 48 -6.95 16.86 18.09
CA LEU A 48 -7.44 15.60 17.56
C LEU A 48 -6.35 14.53 17.71
N PRO A 49 -6.71 13.30 18.13
CA PRO A 49 -5.78 12.19 18.11
C PRO A 49 -5.29 11.94 16.68
N PRO A 50 -4.11 11.33 16.52
CA PRO A 50 -3.68 10.87 15.20
C PRO A 50 -4.77 9.97 14.60
N ALA A 51 -5.09 10.20 13.33
CA ALA A 51 -6.09 9.41 12.62
C ALA A 51 -5.76 7.91 12.80
N THR A 52 -6.65 7.19 13.45
CA THR A 52 -6.50 5.74 13.57
C THR A 52 -6.67 5.17 12.16
N VAL A 53 -5.62 4.55 11.62
CA VAL A 53 -5.74 3.76 10.39
C VAL A 53 -6.61 2.56 10.75
N VAL A 54 -7.91 2.66 10.50
CA VAL A 54 -8.84 1.54 10.65
C VAL A 54 -8.58 0.59 9.49
N ILE A 55 -7.78 -0.44 9.72
CA ILE A 55 -7.68 -1.56 8.80
C ILE A 55 -8.96 -2.37 8.99
N ASP A 56 -9.87 -2.32 8.01
CA ASP A 56 -11.08 -3.15 8.03
C ASP A 56 -10.68 -4.63 7.87
N PRO A 57 -10.82 -5.47 8.91
CA PRO A 57 -10.46 -6.89 8.83
C PRO A 57 -11.36 -7.68 7.88
N GLY A 58 -12.46 -7.09 7.37
CA GLY A 58 -13.37 -7.69 6.39
C GLY A 58 -13.04 -7.39 4.94
N SER A 59 -12.06 -6.52 4.64
CA SER A 59 -11.67 -6.25 3.26
C SER A 59 -11.02 -7.50 2.64
N PRO A 60 -11.50 -7.98 1.47
CA PRO A 60 -10.94 -9.17 0.84
C PRO A 60 -9.47 -8.95 0.52
N VAL A 61 -8.62 -9.89 0.95
CA VAL A 61 -7.21 -9.89 0.57
C VAL A 61 -7.15 -10.16 -0.94
N PRO A 62 -6.53 -9.28 -1.75
CA PRO A 62 -6.44 -9.49 -3.18
C PRO A 62 -5.66 -10.78 -3.45
N VAL A 63 -6.22 -11.62 -4.31
CA VAL A 63 -5.53 -12.82 -4.79
C VAL A 63 -4.61 -12.37 -5.92
N ILE A 64 -3.30 -12.54 -5.74
CA ILE A 64 -2.30 -12.04 -6.67
C ILE A 64 -1.40 -13.17 -7.16
N THR A 65 -0.81 -12.97 -8.34
CA THR A 65 0.30 -13.79 -8.85
C THR A 65 1.47 -12.90 -9.18
N TYR A 66 2.63 -13.12 -8.57
CA TYR A 66 3.83 -12.37 -8.94
C TYR A 66 4.30 -12.79 -10.33
N LYS A 67 4.67 -11.82 -11.17
CA LYS A 67 5.23 -12.12 -12.51
C LYS A 67 6.47 -13.00 -12.42
N ALA A 68 7.31 -12.77 -11.42
CA ALA A 68 8.50 -13.59 -11.19
C ALA A 68 8.14 -15.08 -10.99
N ASP A 69 7.00 -15.39 -10.36
CA ASP A 69 6.58 -16.77 -10.16
C ASP A 69 6.06 -17.40 -11.46
N ILE A 70 5.42 -16.62 -12.34
CA ILE A 70 5.07 -17.09 -13.68
C ILE A 70 6.34 -17.58 -14.39
N TYR A 71 7.38 -16.74 -14.48
CA TYR A 71 8.63 -17.11 -15.17
C TYR A 71 9.43 -18.21 -14.45
N ARG A 72 9.32 -18.34 -13.12
CA ARG A 72 9.93 -19.46 -12.39
C ARG A 72 9.23 -20.80 -12.66
N ARG A 73 7.94 -20.76 -13.01
CA ARG A 73 7.12 -21.95 -13.27
C ARG A 73 7.19 -22.39 -14.73
N THR A 74 7.55 -21.50 -15.65
CA THR A 74 7.70 -21.79 -17.07
C THR A 74 9.00 -22.53 -17.37
N THR A 75 9.00 -23.33 -18.44
CA THR A 75 10.25 -23.74 -19.10
C THR A 75 10.82 -22.58 -19.92
N GLU A 76 12.04 -22.74 -20.45
CA GLU A 76 12.67 -21.73 -21.31
C GLU A 76 11.83 -21.49 -22.57
N GLU A 77 11.34 -22.56 -23.20
CA GLU A 77 10.51 -22.47 -24.42
C GLU A 77 9.17 -21.78 -24.14
N GLU A 78 8.57 -22.04 -22.98
CA GLU A 78 7.35 -21.35 -22.56
C GLU A 78 7.61 -19.86 -22.28
N ALA A 79 8.75 -19.53 -21.65
CA ALA A 79 9.13 -18.14 -21.41
C ALA A 79 9.37 -17.38 -22.73
N GLU A 80 10.09 -17.98 -23.69
CA GLU A 80 10.28 -17.40 -25.02
C GLU A 80 8.94 -17.16 -25.74
N ALA A 81 8.01 -18.11 -25.68
CA ALA A 81 6.69 -17.97 -26.26
C ALA A 81 5.88 -16.82 -25.61
N ILE A 82 5.98 -16.68 -24.30
CA ILE A 82 5.36 -15.56 -23.57
C ILE A 82 5.95 -14.21 -24.00
N GLU A 83 7.28 -14.11 -24.12
CA GLU A 83 7.95 -12.90 -24.59
C GLU A 83 7.53 -12.53 -26.03
N MET A 84 7.43 -13.53 -26.92
CA MET A 84 6.93 -13.31 -28.27
C MET A 84 5.49 -12.81 -28.28
N ALA A 85 4.62 -13.39 -27.45
CA ALA A 85 3.23 -12.95 -27.33
C ALA A 85 3.12 -11.52 -26.78
N LEU A 86 3.92 -11.18 -25.77
CA LEU A 86 4.01 -9.83 -25.21
C LEU A 86 4.51 -8.81 -26.24
N ALA A 87 5.50 -9.17 -27.06
CA ALA A 87 6.00 -8.31 -28.12
C ALA A 87 4.91 -7.98 -29.17
N ALA A 88 4.02 -8.93 -29.44
CA ALA A 88 2.89 -8.78 -30.35
C ALA A 88 1.64 -8.13 -29.72
N ALA A 89 1.59 -8.00 -28.39
CA ALA A 89 0.44 -7.44 -27.70
C ALA A 89 0.26 -5.94 -27.98
N PRO A 90 -0.98 -5.41 -27.89
CA PRO A 90 -1.23 -3.98 -27.99
C PRO A 90 -0.37 -3.17 -26.99
N VAL A 91 0.09 -1.99 -27.39
CA VAL A 91 1.05 -1.18 -26.59
C VAL A 91 0.57 -0.96 -25.15
N ARG A 92 -0.73 -0.67 -24.95
CA ARG A 92 -1.30 -0.49 -23.61
C ARG A 92 -1.19 -1.77 -22.76
N GLN A 93 -1.59 -2.92 -23.31
CA GLN A 93 -1.53 -4.23 -22.65
C GLN A 93 -0.09 -4.56 -22.24
N ARG A 94 0.85 -4.42 -23.18
CA ARG A 94 2.27 -4.66 -22.91
C ARG A 94 2.81 -3.75 -21.82
N ARG A 95 2.49 -2.45 -21.85
CA ARG A 95 2.94 -1.49 -20.83
C ARG A 95 2.39 -1.80 -19.45
N LEU A 96 1.10 -2.15 -19.34
CA LEU A 96 0.50 -2.55 -18.07
C LEU A 96 1.17 -3.81 -17.51
N PHE A 97 1.40 -4.82 -18.34
CA PHE A 97 2.08 -6.03 -17.93
C PHE A 97 3.53 -5.74 -17.50
N GLU A 98 4.30 -5.00 -18.29
CA GLU A 98 5.70 -4.66 -18.01
C GLU A 98 5.86 -3.87 -16.71
N SER A 99 5.02 -2.85 -16.46
CA SER A 99 5.13 -1.99 -15.28
C SER A 99 4.65 -2.66 -13.99
N ALA A 100 3.82 -3.70 -14.09
CA ALA A 100 3.33 -4.42 -12.93
C ALA A 100 4.41 -5.31 -12.30
N LEU A 101 4.35 -5.47 -10.98
CA LEU A 101 5.13 -6.46 -10.22
C LEU A 101 4.37 -7.80 -10.12
N HIS A 102 3.05 -7.72 -10.01
CA HIS A 102 2.12 -8.83 -9.85
C HIS A 102 0.85 -8.58 -10.66
N LEU A 103 0.10 -9.64 -10.90
CA LEU A 103 -1.23 -9.59 -11.49
C LEU A 103 -2.26 -9.86 -10.39
N ASP A 104 -3.20 -8.94 -10.20
CA ASP A 104 -4.36 -9.14 -9.34
C ASP A 104 -5.41 -9.96 -10.11
N HIS A 105 -5.90 -11.04 -9.53
CA HIS A 105 -6.86 -11.96 -10.16
C HIS A 105 -8.21 -11.32 -10.43
N SER A 106 -8.49 -10.15 -9.83
CA SER A 106 -9.68 -9.35 -10.07
C SER A 106 -9.54 -8.32 -11.20
N ASP A 107 -8.33 -8.12 -11.74
CA ASP A 107 -8.02 -7.07 -12.72
C ASP A 107 -8.05 -7.55 -14.18
N GLU A 108 -8.29 -6.61 -15.10
CA GLU A 108 -8.34 -6.82 -16.55
C GLU A 108 -7.02 -7.37 -17.09
N ALA A 109 -5.89 -7.00 -16.50
CA ALA A 109 -4.57 -7.48 -16.87
C ALA A 109 -4.41 -8.99 -16.62
N PHE A 110 -4.98 -9.52 -15.54
CA PHE A 110 -4.96 -10.95 -15.26
C PHE A 110 -5.85 -11.72 -16.22
N ALA A 111 -7.05 -11.22 -16.52
CA ALA A 111 -7.95 -11.85 -17.49
C ALA A 111 -7.30 -11.95 -18.88
N PHE A 112 -6.62 -10.89 -19.32
CA PHE A 112 -5.88 -10.90 -20.58
C PHE A 112 -4.72 -11.92 -20.57
N ALA A 113 -3.90 -11.93 -19.51
CA ALA A 113 -2.81 -12.88 -19.38
C ALA A 113 -3.33 -14.34 -19.36
N GLN A 114 -4.46 -14.58 -18.68
CA GLN A 114 -5.10 -15.88 -18.65
C GLN A 114 -5.57 -16.32 -20.03
N GLU A 115 -6.26 -15.46 -20.78
CA GLU A 115 -6.71 -15.78 -22.14
C GLU A 115 -5.53 -16.11 -23.06
N ALA A 116 -4.47 -15.30 -23.02
CA ALA A 116 -3.27 -15.52 -23.82
C ALA A 116 -2.57 -16.84 -23.46
N LEU A 117 -2.36 -17.11 -22.17
CA LEU A 117 -1.71 -18.35 -21.70
C LEU A 117 -2.57 -19.59 -21.97
N VAL A 118 -3.90 -19.49 -21.88
CA VAL A 118 -4.83 -20.57 -22.26
C VAL A 118 -4.71 -20.85 -23.75
N GLY A 119 -4.62 -19.82 -24.59
CA GLY A 119 -4.45 -19.96 -26.04
C GLY A 119 -3.12 -20.62 -26.42
N MET A 120 -2.03 -20.32 -25.70
CA MET A 120 -0.70 -20.86 -25.98
C MET A 120 -0.47 -22.27 -25.42
N PHE A 121 -0.88 -22.52 -24.16
CA PHE A 121 -0.47 -23.71 -23.41
C PHE A 121 -1.65 -24.57 -22.93
N GLY A 122 -2.89 -24.13 -23.18
CA GLY A 122 -4.10 -24.78 -22.72
C GLY A 122 -4.46 -24.45 -21.27
N LYS A 123 -5.73 -24.69 -20.93
CA LYS A 123 -6.34 -24.27 -19.65
C LYS A 123 -5.62 -24.78 -18.41
N LYS A 124 -5.18 -26.03 -18.42
CA LYS A 124 -4.51 -26.65 -17.27
C LYS A 124 -3.18 -25.94 -16.98
N ARG A 125 -2.32 -25.81 -18.00
CA ARG A 125 -0.99 -25.21 -17.84
C ARG A 125 -1.08 -23.73 -17.48
N ALA A 126 -1.98 -22.99 -18.12
CA ALA A 126 -2.23 -21.59 -17.78
C ALA A 126 -2.64 -21.42 -16.31
N GLY A 127 -3.49 -22.31 -15.77
CA GLY A 127 -3.87 -22.30 -14.36
C GLY A 127 -2.72 -22.57 -13.40
N GLU A 128 -1.79 -23.46 -13.76
CA GLU A 128 -0.58 -23.72 -12.97
C GLU A 128 0.37 -22.50 -12.97
N LEU A 129 0.56 -21.87 -14.14
CA LEU A 129 1.42 -20.69 -14.28
C LEU A 129 0.85 -19.48 -13.53
N LEU A 130 -0.46 -19.27 -13.59
CA LEU A 130 -1.17 -18.15 -12.95
C LEU A 130 -1.66 -18.43 -11.53
N ALA A 131 -1.28 -19.56 -10.93
CA ALA A 131 -1.64 -19.86 -9.55
C ALA A 131 -1.22 -18.73 -8.60
N ALA A 132 -2.06 -18.46 -7.60
CA ALA A 132 -1.78 -17.42 -6.60
C ALA A 132 -0.42 -17.65 -5.93
N SER A 133 0.27 -16.56 -5.63
CA SER A 133 1.57 -16.55 -4.96
C SER A 133 1.46 -16.34 -3.45
#